data_AF-A0A2D9VVF5-F1
#
_entry.id   AF-A0A2D9VVF5-F1
#
_cell.length_a   1.000
_cell.length_b   1.000
_cell.length_c   1.000
_cell.angle_alpha   90.00
_cell.angle_beta   90.00
_cell.angle_gamma   90.00
#
_symmetry.space_group_name_H-M   'P 1'
#
loop_
_entity.id
_entity.type
_entity.pdbx_description
1 polymer ?
#
loop_
_entity_poly.entity_id
_entity_poly.type
_entity_poly.pdbx_seq_one_letter_code
_entity_poly.pdbx_strand_id
1 'polypeptide(L)'
;MVNDLTSVYPTIISRAQKINVLEIGKEEMKDYILENYDLDDLKIDQIINFSLGKIEVAETLSSDPSLLDNYFESYERFFEFCKSNISIRMELSQKFSTRFRTDRNAIYQELNLWIDFCNILINNSYQNDQNSLFSNNLLDLFEVKQINLFILEIIKSISNLRSNANSRLVFDVLSLNLPFTKEESTI
;
A
#
# COMPACT_ATOMS: atom_id res chain seq x y z
N MET A 1 12.55 11.93 -8.40
CA MET A 1 12.72 12.20 -6.96
C MET A 1 13.46 11.04 -6.32
N VAL A 2 14.21 11.27 -5.25
CA VAL A 2 14.86 10.18 -4.49
C VAL A 2 14.11 10.02 -3.18
N ASN A 3 13.50 8.85 -2.97
CA ASN A 3 12.66 8.58 -1.79
C ASN A 3 13.47 8.25 -0.53
N ASP A 4 14.77 7.97 -0.66
CA ASP A 4 15.67 7.70 0.46
C ASP A 4 17.03 8.37 0.25
N LEU A 5 17.26 9.46 0.98
CA LEU A 5 18.51 10.23 0.91
C LEU A 5 19.72 9.45 1.44
N THR A 6 19.53 8.39 2.24
CA THR A 6 20.65 7.56 2.73
C THR A 6 21.27 6.70 1.64
N SER A 7 20.54 6.48 0.54
CA SER A 7 21.03 5.79 -0.66
C SER A 7 21.87 6.69 -1.60
N VAL A 8 21.97 8.00 -1.31
CA VAL A 8 22.69 8.98 -2.12
C VAL A 8 24.03 9.32 -1.46
N TYR A 9 25.08 9.43 -2.26
CA TYR A 9 26.40 9.81 -1.73
C TYR A 9 26.36 11.18 -1.03
N PRO A 10 27.00 11.30 0.15
CA PRO A 10 27.03 12.56 0.91
C PRO A 10 27.54 13.77 0.12
N THR A 11 28.44 13.53 -0.84
CA THR A 11 29.05 14.55 -1.72
C THR A 11 28.10 15.12 -2.77
N ILE A 12 27.04 14.38 -3.11
CA ILE A 12 25.94 14.83 -3.97
C ILE A 12 24.94 15.62 -3.11
N ILE A 13 24.60 15.09 -1.93
CA ILE A 13 23.67 15.74 -0.98
C ILE A 13 24.18 17.13 -0.57
N SER A 14 25.48 17.31 -0.38
CA SER A 14 26.06 18.61 0.03
C SER A 14 26.00 19.70 -1.03
N ARG A 15 25.76 19.35 -2.29
CA ARG A 15 25.69 20.27 -3.44
C ARG A 15 24.29 20.42 -4.01
N ALA A 16 23.32 19.65 -3.50
CA ALA A 16 21.93 19.68 -3.93
C ALA A 16 21.07 20.51 -2.98
N GLN A 17 20.09 21.24 -3.52
CA GLN A 17 19.03 21.85 -2.71
C GLN A 17 18.04 20.76 -2.29
N LYS A 18 17.82 20.62 -0.99
CA LYS A 18 16.80 19.72 -0.44
C LYS A 18 15.46 20.43 -0.49
N ILE A 19 14.53 19.93 -1.29
CA ILE A 19 13.13 20.36 -1.30
C ILE A 19 12.33 19.22 -0.69
N ASN A 20 11.73 19.46 0.48
CA ASN A 20 10.81 18.52 1.10
C ASN A 20 9.41 18.84 0.58
N VAL A 21 8.82 17.95 -0.20
CA VAL A 21 7.43 18.10 -0.65
C VAL A 21 6.55 17.54 0.46
N LEU A 22 5.75 18.40 1.06
CA LEU A 22 4.81 18.01 2.12
C LEU A 22 3.56 17.38 1.48
N GLU A 23 2.93 16.48 2.23
CA GLU A 23 1.61 15.94 1.86
C GLU A 23 0.57 17.05 1.85
N ILE A 24 -0.30 17.03 0.84
CA ILE A 24 -1.40 17.99 0.71
C ILE A 24 -2.58 17.53 1.58
N GLY A 25 -3.26 18.48 2.22
CA GLY A 25 -4.45 18.19 3.01
C GLY A 25 -5.62 17.66 2.15
N LYS A 26 -6.52 16.87 2.75
CA LYS A 26 -7.67 16.30 2.03
C LYS A 26 -8.53 17.38 1.36
N GLU A 27 -8.82 18.48 2.06
CA GLU A 27 -9.62 19.59 1.53
C GLU A 27 -8.93 20.31 0.37
N GLU A 28 -7.64 20.66 0.51
CA GLU A 28 -6.87 21.31 -0.57
C GLU A 28 -6.78 20.43 -1.82
N MET A 29 -6.64 19.11 -1.63
CA MET A 29 -6.64 18.16 -2.72
C MET A 29 -8.02 18.04 -3.37
N LYS A 30 -9.10 18.08 -2.58
CA LYS A 30 -10.48 18.08 -3.09
C LYS A 30 -10.75 19.29 -3.96
N ASP A 31 -10.41 20.48 -3.47
CA ASP A 31 -10.54 21.74 -4.21
C ASP A 31 -9.75 21.68 -5.52
N TYR A 32 -8.50 21.20 -5.47
CA TYR A 32 -7.68 21.02 -6.66
C TYR A 32 -8.32 20.08 -7.70
N ILE A 33 -8.86 18.94 -7.27
CA ILE A 33 -9.48 17.99 -8.20
C ILE A 33 -10.76 18.59 -8.81
N LEU A 34 -11.60 19.24 -8.00
CA LEU A 34 -12.84 19.89 -8.47
C LEU A 34 -12.59 21.02 -9.48
N GLU A 35 -11.50 21.77 -9.32
CA GLU A 35 -11.14 22.86 -10.23
C GLU A 35 -10.58 22.36 -11.58
N ASN A 36 -9.95 21.18 -11.60
CA ASN A 36 -9.17 20.71 -12.76
C ASN A 36 -9.78 19.50 -13.49
N TYR A 37 -10.71 18.76 -12.88
CA TYR A 37 -11.26 17.53 -13.42
C TYR A 37 -12.79 17.46 -13.22
N ASP A 38 -13.49 16.90 -14.20
CA ASP A 38 -14.94 16.68 -14.16
C ASP A 38 -15.25 15.27 -13.63
N LEU A 39 -15.31 15.14 -12.31
CA LEU A 39 -15.53 13.87 -11.59
C LEU A 39 -16.65 14.02 -10.57
N ASP A 40 -17.37 12.93 -10.32
CA ASP A 40 -18.36 12.87 -9.25
C ASP A 40 -17.70 12.85 -7.85
N ASP A 41 -18.42 13.33 -6.83
CA ASP A 41 -17.93 13.43 -5.45
C ASP A 41 -17.41 12.08 -4.92
N LEU A 42 -18.04 10.97 -5.30
CA LEU A 42 -17.65 9.64 -4.84
C LEU A 42 -16.25 9.25 -5.36
N LYS A 43 -15.97 9.48 -6.64
CA LYS A 43 -14.63 9.25 -7.21
C LYS A 43 -13.61 10.19 -6.61
N ILE A 44 -13.95 11.45 -6.40
CA ILE A 44 -13.03 12.42 -5.79
C ILE A 44 -12.63 11.95 -4.39
N ASP A 45 -13.61 11.55 -3.57
CA ASP A 45 -13.34 11.04 -2.22
C ASP A 45 -12.48 9.75 -2.27
N GLN A 46 -12.72 8.84 -3.23
CA GLN A 46 -11.88 7.65 -3.44
C GLN A 46 -10.43 8.03 -3.80
N ILE A 47 -10.25 8.95 -4.73
CA ILE A 47 -8.94 9.42 -5.20
C ILE A 47 -8.17 10.06 -4.05
N ILE A 48 -8.81 10.93 -3.25
CA ILE A 48 -8.17 11.57 -2.10
C ILE A 48 -7.65 10.53 -1.12
N ASN A 49 -8.46 9.51 -0.80
CA ASN A 49 -8.06 8.46 0.12
C ASN A 49 -6.90 7.63 -0.43
N PHE A 50 -6.95 7.20 -1.71
CA PHE A 50 -5.86 6.44 -2.31
C PHE A 50 -4.58 7.24 -2.53
N SER A 51 -4.69 8.56 -2.64
CA SER A 51 -3.54 9.43 -2.87
C SER A 51 -2.70 9.64 -1.61
N LEU A 52 -3.27 9.48 -0.41
CA LEU A 52 -2.56 9.70 0.86
C LEU A 52 -1.79 11.04 0.87
N GLY A 53 -2.41 12.11 0.34
CA GLY A 53 -1.78 13.43 0.24
C GLY A 53 -0.70 13.59 -0.84
N LYS A 54 -0.41 12.54 -1.64
CA LYS A 54 0.53 12.57 -2.76
C LYS A 54 -0.15 13.13 -4.03
N ILE A 55 0.12 14.39 -4.37
CA ILE A 55 -0.53 15.08 -5.50
C ILE A 55 -0.36 14.38 -6.85
N GLU A 56 0.80 13.78 -7.11
CA GLU A 56 1.06 13.04 -8.35
C GLU A 56 0.13 11.83 -8.51
N VAL A 57 -0.19 11.15 -7.40
CA VAL A 57 -1.14 10.03 -7.40
C VAL A 57 -2.55 10.55 -7.66
N ALA A 58 -2.92 11.67 -7.03
CA ALA A 58 -4.21 12.31 -7.25
C ALA A 58 -4.39 12.71 -8.72
N GLU A 59 -3.42 13.40 -9.32
CA GLU A 59 -3.46 13.77 -10.75
C GLU A 59 -3.54 12.55 -11.66
N THR A 60 -2.77 11.50 -11.37
CA THR A 60 -2.79 10.27 -12.17
C THR A 60 -4.17 9.61 -12.13
N LEU A 61 -4.76 9.46 -10.95
CA LEU A 61 -6.10 8.86 -10.81
C LEU A 61 -7.22 9.79 -11.30
N SER A 62 -7.06 11.10 -11.19
CA SER A 62 -8.04 12.07 -11.70
C SER A 62 -8.05 12.14 -13.22
N SER A 63 -6.88 12.00 -13.86
CA SER A 63 -6.75 11.98 -15.32
C SER A 63 -7.20 10.67 -15.96
N ASP A 64 -7.05 9.54 -15.25
CA ASP A 64 -7.59 8.24 -15.64
C ASP A 64 -8.27 7.53 -14.45
N PRO A 65 -9.55 7.85 -14.18
CA PRO A 65 -10.29 7.24 -13.07
C PRO A 65 -10.51 5.73 -13.21
N SER A 66 -10.32 5.15 -14.40
CA SER A 66 -10.42 3.69 -14.59
C SER A 66 -9.31 2.95 -13.83
N LEU A 67 -8.23 3.65 -13.48
CA LEU A 67 -7.16 3.09 -12.65
C LEU A 67 -7.61 2.77 -11.23
N LEU A 68 -8.70 3.35 -10.73
CA LEU A 68 -9.28 3.02 -9.42
C LEU A 68 -9.64 1.53 -9.32
N ASP A 69 -10.10 0.92 -10.41
CA ASP A 69 -10.44 -0.51 -10.44
C ASP A 69 -9.21 -1.37 -10.09
N ASN A 70 -8.01 -0.99 -10.59
CA ASN A 70 -6.77 -1.69 -10.25
C ASN A 70 -6.41 -1.59 -8.77
N TYR A 71 -6.72 -0.46 -8.13
CA TYR A 71 -6.50 -0.26 -6.69
C TYR A 71 -7.45 -1.15 -5.89
N PHE A 72 -8.73 -1.18 -6.24
CA PHE A 72 -9.72 -2.05 -5.59
C PHE A 72 -9.39 -3.52 -5.79
N GLU A 73 -9.03 -3.95 -7.01
CA GLU A 73 -8.61 -5.34 -7.26
C GLU A 73 -7.35 -5.73 -6.48
N SER A 74 -6.39 -4.81 -6.35
CA SER A 74 -5.19 -5.00 -5.52
C SER A 74 -5.54 -5.12 -4.04
N TYR A 75 -6.49 -4.30 -3.57
CA TYR A 75 -6.99 -4.39 -2.21
C TYR A 75 -7.66 -5.74 -1.94
N GLU A 76 -8.51 -6.24 -2.84
CA GLU A 76 -9.16 -7.54 -2.67
C GLU A 76 -8.13 -8.69 -2.62
N ARG A 77 -7.09 -8.65 -3.46
CA ARG A 77 -5.98 -9.61 -3.37
C ARG A 77 -5.24 -9.53 -2.04
N PHE A 78 -5.01 -8.32 -1.54
CA PHE A 78 -4.38 -8.10 -0.25
C PHE A 78 -5.24 -8.63 0.90
N PHE A 79 -6.54 -8.31 0.88
CA PHE A 79 -7.51 -8.75 1.86
C PHE A 79 -7.56 -10.28 1.92
N GLU A 80 -7.68 -10.95 0.77
CA GLU A 80 -7.68 -12.42 0.70
C GLU A 80 -6.35 -13.01 1.19
N PHE A 81 -5.20 -12.41 0.86
CA PHE A 81 -3.91 -12.84 1.39
C PHE A 81 -3.88 -12.78 2.92
N CYS A 82 -4.30 -11.65 3.51
CA CYS A 82 -4.33 -11.45 4.96
C CYS A 82 -5.34 -12.35 5.67
N LYS A 83 -6.54 -12.53 5.13
CA LYS A 83 -7.59 -13.36 5.73
C LYS A 83 -7.29 -14.85 5.65
N SER A 84 -6.54 -15.28 4.62
CA SER A 84 -6.31 -16.69 4.35
C SER A 84 -5.40 -17.39 5.36
N ASN A 85 -5.58 -18.71 5.47
CA ASN A 85 -4.73 -19.58 6.28
C ASN A 85 -3.33 -19.76 5.69
N ILE A 86 -2.43 -20.36 6.46
CA ILE A 86 -1.02 -20.52 6.04
C ILE A 86 -0.85 -21.30 4.72
N SER A 87 -1.69 -22.30 4.45
CA SER A 87 -1.57 -23.11 3.22
C SER A 87 -1.86 -22.27 1.98
N ILE A 88 -2.91 -21.45 2.03
CA ILE A 88 -3.30 -20.55 0.94
C ILE A 88 -2.26 -19.43 0.78
N ARG A 89 -1.78 -18.84 1.89
CA ARG A 89 -0.71 -17.84 1.85
C ARG A 89 0.56 -18.37 1.18
N MET A 90 0.93 -19.63 1.43
CA MET A 90 2.09 -20.28 0.82
C MET A 90 1.93 -20.49 -0.69
N GLU A 91 0.71 -20.80 -1.15
CA GLU A 91 0.38 -20.85 -2.59
C GLU A 91 0.50 -19.46 -3.23
N LEU A 92 -0.06 -18.43 -2.59
CA LEU A 92 0.04 -17.05 -3.05
C LEU A 92 1.50 -16.57 -3.08
N SER A 93 2.31 -16.90 -2.06
CA SER A 93 3.76 -16.68 -2.05
C SER A 93 4.46 -17.26 -3.28
N GLN A 94 4.04 -18.44 -3.75
CA GLN A 94 4.64 -19.08 -4.92
C GLN A 94 4.31 -18.30 -6.21
N LYS A 95 3.07 -17.81 -6.32
CA LYS A 95 2.63 -16.94 -7.42
C LYS A 95 3.41 -15.63 -7.43
N PHE A 96 3.59 -14.99 -6.27
CA PHE A 96 4.39 -13.78 -6.10
C PHE A 96 5.86 -14.00 -6.46
N SER A 97 6.46 -15.09 -6.00
CA SER A 97 7.84 -15.45 -6.35
C SER A 97 8.03 -15.64 -7.86
N THR A 98 7.06 -16.29 -8.51
CA THR A 98 7.08 -16.53 -9.95
C THR A 98 6.94 -15.23 -10.72
N ARG A 99 5.97 -14.38 -10.36
CA ARG A 99 5.77 -13.06 -10.98
C ARG A 99 6.97 -12.14 -10.75
N PHE A 100 7.62 -12.19 -9.60
CA PHE A 100 8.83 -11.40 -9.34
C PHE A 100 9.98 -11.73 -10.31
N ARG A 101 10.08 -12.98 -10.78
CA ARG A 101 11.11 -13.37 -11.75
C ARG A 101 10.85 -12.76 -13.13
N THR A 102 9.59 -12.56 -13.50
CA THR A 102 9.19 -12.02 -14.82
C THR A 102 9.01 -10.52 -14.81
N ASP A 103 8.48 -9.96 -13.72
CA ASP A 103 8.18 -8.54 -13.55
C ASP A 103 8.38 -8.12 -12.09
N ARG A 104 9.59 -7.63 -11.80
CA ARG A 104 9.97 -7.16 -10.46
C ARG A 104 9.22 -5.88 -10.09
N ASN A 105 9.00 -4.99 -11.06
CA ASN A 105 8.41 -3.68 -10.80
C ASN A 105 6.94 -3.82 -10.41
N ALA A 106 6.19 -4.67 -11.10
CA ALA A 106 4.81 -4.94 -10.73
C ALA A 106 4.67 -5.48 -9.29
N ILE A 107 5.61 -6.32 -8.84
CA ILE A 107 5.61 -6.80 -7.46
C ILE A 107 5.94 -5.70 -6.46
N TYR A 108 6.92 -4.84 -6.74
CA TYR A 108 7.18 -3.70 -5.86
C TYR A 108 6.00 -2.74 -5.79
N GLN A 109 5.32 -2.49 -6.92
CA GLN A 109 4.10 -1.68 -6.95
C GLN A 109 2.99 -2.31 -6.12
N GLU A 110 2.72 -3.61 -6.28
CA GLU A 110 1.72 -4.34 -5.50
C GLU A 110 2.00 -4.26 -3.99
N LEU A 111 3.24 -4.52 -3.55
CA LEU A 111 3.60 -4.46 -2.13
C LEU A 111 3.54 -3.04 -1.55
N ASN A 112 3.87 -2.02 -2.34
CA ASN A 112 3.71 -0.63 -1.90
C ASN A 112 2.23 -0.24 -1.79
N LEU A 113 1.38 -0.70 -2.71
CA LEU A 113 -0.07 -0.51 -2.59
C LEU A 113 -0.61 -1.15 -1.32
N TRP A 114 -0.15 -2.35 -0.95
CA TRP A 114 -0.56 -3.00 0.28
C TRP A 114 -0.19 -2.19 1.52
N ILE A 115 0.99 -1.56 1.54
CA ILE A 115 1.38 -0.61 2.60
C ILE A 115 0.45 0.60 2.61
N ASP A 116 0.17 1.19 1.44
CA ASP A 116 -0.72 2.34 1.33
C ASP A 116 -2.15 1.99 1.83
N PHE A 117 -2.67 0.80 1.52
CA PHE A 117 -3.96 0.33 2.06
C PHE A 117 -3.95 0.22 3.58
N CYS A 118 -2.88 -0.32 4.18
CA CYS A 118 -2.74 -0.32 5.63
C CYS A 118 -2.73 1.10 6.21
N ASN A 119 -2.03 2.04 5.57
CA ASN A 119 -2.01 3.44 6.01
C ASN A 119 -3.39 4.10 5.92
N ILE A 120 -4.15 3.85 4.85
CA ILE A 120 -5.54 4.32 4.71
C ILE A 120 -6.40 3.80 5.86
N LEU A 121 -6.35 2.50 6.13
CA LEU A 121 -7.12 1.88 7.21
C LEU A 121 -6.76 2.45 8.58
N ILE A 122 -5.47 2.61 8.86
CA ILE A 122 -4.99 3.19 10.12
C ILE A 122 -5.45 4.65 10.26
N ASN A 123 -5.30 5.47 9.21
CA ASN A 123 -5.73 6.87 9.22
C ASN A 123 -7.23 7.01 9.45
N ASN A 124 -8.05 6.20 8.77
CA ASN A 124 -9.50 6.20 8.94
C ASN A 124 -9.91 5.80 10.36
N SER A 125 -9.20 4.84 10.97
CA SER A 125 -9.44 4.43 12.37
C SER A 125 -9.19 5.55 13.38
N TYR A 126 -8.24 6.45 13.12
CA TYR A 126 -7.97 7.61 13.98
C TYR A 126 -8.94 8.77 13.75
N GLN A 127 -9.41 8.94 12.51
CA GLN A 127 -10.34 10.01 12.13
C GLN A 127 -11.80 9.69 12.48
N ASN A 128 -12.10 8.49 12.99
CA ASN A 128 -13.47 7.96 13.18
C ASN A 128 -14.33 8.11 11.91
N ASP A 129 -13.71 8.00 10.74
CA ASP A 129 -14.40 8.09 9.47
C ASP A 129 -15.25 6.82 9.30
N GLN A 130 -16.57 6.98 9.26
CA GLN A 130 -17.51 5.86 9.13
C GLN A 130 -17.71 5.43 7.68
N ASN A 131 -17.19 6.20 6.71
CA ASN A 131 -17.27 5.81 5.31
C ASN A 131 -16.14 4.82 4.99
N SER A 132 -16.47 3.52 4.98
CA SER A 132 -15.52 2.50 4.54
C SER A 132 -15.29 2.63 3.03
N LEU A 133 -14.10 3.10 2.65
CA LEU A 133 -13.63 3.10 1.26
C LEU A 133 -13.72 1.70 0.63
N PHE A 134 -13.46 0.67 1.42
CA PHE A 134 -13.40 -0.72 0.99
C PHE A 134 -14.67 -1.47 1.40
N SER A 135 -15.15 -2.37 0.52
CA SER A 135 -16.28 -3.27 0.80
C SER A 135 -15.95 -4.29 1.90
N ASN A 136 -14.73 -4.81 1.88
CA ASN A 136 -14.18 -5.67 2.92
C ASN A 136 -13.24 -4.82 3.77
N ASN A 137 -13.29 -4.91 5.10
CA ASN A 137 -12.44 -4.11 5.96
C ASN A 137 -11.55 -4.99 6.84
N LEU A 138 -10.22 -4.89 6.69
CA LEU A 138 -9.27 -5.63 7.53
C LEU A 138 -9.40 -5.28 9.02
N LEU A 139 -9.89 -4.09 9.37
CA LEU A 139 -10.15 -3.71 10.77
C LEU A 139 -11.26 -4.55 11.43
N ASP A 140 -12.10 -5.23 10.64
CA ASP A 140 -13.11 -6.16 11.15
C ASP A 140 -12.46 -7.47 11.65
N LEU A 141 -11.27 -7.79 11.15
CA LEU A 141 -10.55 -9.05 11.42
C LEU A 141 -9.31 -8.85 12.30
N PHE A 142 -8.71 -7.66 12.22
CA PHE A 142 -7.40 -7.35 12.81
C PHE A 142 -7.43 -6.04 13.57
N GLU A 143 -6.68 -5.98 14.67
CA GLU A 143 -6.48 -4.75 15.43
C GLU A 143 -5.50 -3.82 14.69
N VAL A 144 -5.59 -2.51 14.92
CA VAL A 144 -4.69 -1.50 14.34
C VAL A 144 -3.21 -1.86 14.52
N LYS A 145 -2.83 -2.43 15.67
CA LYS A 145 -1.47 -2.91 15.93
C LYS A 145 -1.06 -4.06 15.00
N GLN A 146 -1.98 -4.98 14.68
CA GLN A 146 -1.73 -6.08 13.75
C GLN A 146 -1.62 -5.56 12.30
N ILE A 147 -2.45 -4.59 11.90
CA ILE A 147 -2.32 -3.92 10.60
C ILE A 147 -0.95 -3.23 10.48
N ASN A 148 -0.49 -2.55 11.54
CA ASN A 148 0.84 -1.97 11.56
C ASN A 148 1.97 -3.02 11.44
N LEU A 149 1.78 -4.23 11.98
CA LEU A 149 2.72 -5.34 11.76
C LEU A 149 2.77 -5.78 10.30
N PHE A 150 1.65 -5.74 9.56
CA PHE A 150 1.66 -6.01 8.12
C PHE A 150 2.59 -5.05 7.38
N ILE A 151 2.49 -3.75 7.66
CA ILE A 151 3.38 -2.72 7.08
C ILE A 151 4.85 -3.08 7.32
N LEU A 152 5.22 -3.39 8.56
CA LEU A 152 6.60 -3.68 8.93
C LEU A 152 7.15 -4.92 8.20
N GLU A 153 6.37 -6.00 8.11
CA GLU A 153 6.80 -7.23 7.42
C GLU A 153 6.86 -7.04 5.90
N ILE A 154 5.97 -6.24 5.31
CA ILE A 154 6.02 -5.89 3.88
C ILE A 154 7.26 -5.05 3.58
N ILE A 155 7.57 -4.03 4.40
CA ILE A 155 8.78 -3.19 4.23
C ILE A 155 10.05 -4.05 4.31
N LYS A 156 10.14 -4.96 5.29
CA LYS A 156 11.27 -5.90 5.41
C LYS A 156 11.39 -6.77 4.16
N SER A 157 10.27 -7.27 3.65
CA SER A 157 10.23 -8.09 2.44
C SER A 157 10.72 -7.33 1.20
N ILE A 158 10.26 -6.08 1.01
CA ILE A 158 10.75 -5.20 -0.05
C ILE A 158 12.26 -5.00 0.05
N SER A 159 12.78 -4.73 1.26
CA SER A 159 14.22 -4.55 1.50
C SER A 159 15.03 -5.81 1.15
N ASN A 160 14.56 -6.98 1.55
CA ASN A 160 15.19 -8.26 1.24
C ASN A 160 15.21 -8.53 -0.28
N LEU A 161 14.09 -8.26 -0.98
CA LEU A 161 14.01 -8.39 -2.45
C LEU A 161 14.99 -7.44 -3.14
N ARG A 162 15.09 -6.18 -2.69
CA ARG A 162 16.05 -5.19 -3.22
C ARG A 162 17.50 -5.61 -3.00
N SER A 163 17.77 -6.33 -1.91
CA SER A 163 19.07 -6.92 -1.61
C SER A 163 19.35 -8.22 -2.37
N ASN A 164 18.55 -8.55 -3.39
CA ASN A 164 18.63 -9.76 -4.22
C ASN A 164 18.52 -11.07 -3.41
N ALA A 165 17.81 -11.07 -2.28
CA ALA A 165 17.47 -12.29 -1.58
C ALA A 165 16.60 -13.22 -2.45
N ASN A 166 16.61 -14.51 -2.16
CA ASN A 166 15.77 -15.48 -2.88
C ASN A 166 14.29 -15.13 -2.69
N SER A 167 13.61 -14.76 -3.78
CA SER A 167 12.23 -14.26 -3.72
C SER A 167 11.25 -15.27 -3.12
N ARG A 168 11.46 -16.57 -3.32
CA ARG A 168 10.59 -17.60 -2.74
C ARG A 168 10.69 -17.59 -1.21
N LEU A 169 11.90 -17.57 -0.68
CA LEU A 169 12.12 -17.50 0.76
C LEU A 169 11.55 -16.20 1.35
N VAL A 170 11.72 -15.07 0.65
CA VAL A 170 11.17 -13.79 1.14
C VAL A 170 9.65 -13.84 1.26
N PHE A 171 8.94 -14.36 0.24
CA PHE A 171 7.49 -14.45 0.29
C PHE A 171 6.98 -15.51 1.27
N ASP A 172 7.71 -16.61 1.47
CA ASP A 172 7.35 -17.62 2.50
C ASP A 172 7.47 -17.04 3.91
N VAL A 173 8.54 -16.29 4.18
CA VAL A 173 8.73 -15.58 5.45
C VAL A 173 7.64 -14.52 5.66
N LEU A 174 7.29 -13.76 4.61
CA LEU A 174 6.17 -12.81 4.67
C LEU A 174 4.88 -13.52 5.09
N SER A 175 4.53 -14.63 4.41
CA SER A 175 3.33 -15.42 4.70
C SER A 175 3.27 -15.92 6.15
N LEU A 176 4.42 -16.31 6.73
CA LEU A 176 4.53 -16.81 8.11
C LEU A 176 4.45 -15.71 9.16
N ASN A 177 5.02 -14.54 8.88
CA ASN A 177 5.15 -13.47 9.85
C ASN A 177 3.92 -12.56 9.93
N LEU A 178 3.05 -12.56 8.90
CA LEU A 178 1.81 -11.80 8.97
C LEU A 178 0.87 -12.37 10.05
N PRO A 179 0.27 -11.52 10.92
CA PRO A 179 -0.81 -11.89 11.82
C PRO A 179 -1.87 -12.82 11.19
N PHE A 180 -2.35 -13.78 11.96
CA PHE A 180 -3.50 -14.62 11.63
C PHE A 180 -4.78 -14.03 12.24
N THR A 181 -5.92 -14.37 11.64
CA THR A 181 -7.22 -13.93 12.15
C THR A 181 -7.47 -14.54 13.53
N LYS A 182 -8.33 -13.89 14.34
CA LYS A 182 -8.61 -14.31 15.72
C LYS A 182 -9.11 -15.77 15.84
N GLU A 183 -9.71 -16.32 14.80
CA GLU A 183 -10.21 -17.71 14.77
C GLU A 183 -9.08 -18.76 14.73
N GLU A 184 -7.95 -18.46 14.07
CA GLU A 184 -6.82 -19.39 13.96
C GLU A 184 -5.88 -19.38 15.18
N SER A 185 -5.92 -18.33 16.00
CA SER A 185 -5.10 -18.23 17.23
C SER A 185 -5.55 -19.14 18.38
N THR A 186 -6.52 -20.03 18.17
CA THR A 186 -7.11 -20.91 19.20
C THR A 186 -6.82 -22.41 18.99
N ILE A 187 -5.86 -22.77 18.12
CA ILE A 187 -5.41 -24.15 17.89
C ILE A 187 -4.01 -24.37 18.46
#